data_AF-G0IWI7-F1
#
_entry.id   AF-G0IWI7-F1
#
_cell.length_a   1.000
_cell.length_b   1.000
_cell.length_c   1.000
_cell.angle_alpha   90.00
_cell.angle_beta   90.00
_cell.angle_gamma   90.00
#
_symmetry.space_group_name_H-M   'P 1'
#
loop_
_entity.id
_entity.type
_entity.pdbx_description
1 polymer ?
#
loop_
_entity_poly.entity_id
_entity_poly.type
_entity_poly.pdbx_seq_one_letter_code
_entity_poly.pdbx_strand_id
1 'polypeptide(L)'
;MEKNYTNIDFTKIEEMVEDDVDFRNQLLDAIEIAVEELETTYLKGIENKDSNSIKLARHKIKPTLGLFGLHRLSNILSEGKKIMEEGNFNSCLEGHMEDFKKATNAVLKDVREYRE
;
A
#
# COMPACT_ATOMS: atom_id res chain seq x y z
N MET A 1 5.49 -17.80 -18.89
CA MET A 1 4.18 -17.21 -18.51
C MET A 1 4.46 -15.78 -18.13
N GLU A 2 3.89 -14.80 -18.83
CA GLU A 2 3.96 -13.41 -18.38
C GLU A 2 3.28 -13.33 -17.01
N LYS A 3 4.01 -12.91 -15.98
CA LYS A 3 3.43 -12.60 -14.68
C LYS A 3 2.61 -11.32 -14.86
N ASN A 4 1.29 -11.43 -14.75
CA ASN A 4 0.40 -10.26 -14.77
C ASN A 4 0.36 -9.67 -13.36
N TYR A 5 1.18 -8.65 -13.13
CA TYR A 5 1.13 -7.85 -11.90
C TYR A 5 -0.07 -6.92 -11.95
N THR A 6 -0.93 -6.99 -10.93
CA THR A 6 -2.18 -6.20 -10.88
C THR A 6 -2.26 -5.26 -9.68
N ASN A 7 -1.32 -5.36 -8.74
CA ASN A 7 -1.36 -4.56 -7.50
C ASN A 7 -0.44 -3.33 -7.55
N ILE A 8 0.46 -3.27 -8.53
CA ILE A 8 1.39 -2.18 -8.79
C ILE A 8 1.66 -2.08 -10.30
N ASP A 9 1.80 -0.86 -10.79
CA ASP A 9 2.15 -0.54 -12.17
C ASP A 9 3.68 -0.48 -12.33
N PHE A 10 4.28 -1.61 -12.72
CA PHE A 10 5.73 -1.68 -12.99
C PHE A 10 6.15 -0.89 -14.23
N THR A 11 5.24 -0.58 -15.16
CA THR A 11 5.58 0.27 -16.30
C THR A 11 5.99 1.66 -15.84
N LYS A 12 5.35 2.19 -14.79
CA LYS A 12 5.77 3.47 -14.16
C LYS A 12 7.18 3.42 -13.57
N ILE A 13 7.58 2.25 -13.06
CA ILE A 13 8.93 2.04 -12.50
C ILE A 13 9.94 2.01 -13.65
N GLU A 14 9.69 1.23 -14.69
CA GLU A 14 10.58 1.16 -15.86
C GLU A 14 10.73 2.50 -16.58
N GLU A 15 9.65 3.27 -16.72
CA GLU A 15 9.67 4.64 -17.26
C GLU A 15 10.56 5.59 -16.44
N MET A 16 10.70 5.37 -15.12
CA MET A 16 11.51 6.21 -14.24
C MET A 16 12.98 5.80 -14.21
N VAL A 17 13.29 4.54 -14.48
CA VAL A 17 14.65 4.01 -14.28
C VAL A 17 15.51 4.07 -15.53
N GLU A 18 14.93 4.23 -16.73
CA GLU A 18 15.66 4.37 -18.00
C GLU A 18 16.84 3.37 -18.14
N ASP A 19 16.60 2.08 -17.85
CA ASP A 19 17.56 0.96 -17.84
C ASP A 19 18.62 0.95 -16.70
N ASP A 20 18.56 1.86 -15.73
CA ASP A 20 19.38 1.82 -14.51
C ASP A 20 18.87 0.75 -13.52
N VAL A 21 19.50 -0.41 -13.56
CA VAL A 21 19.16 -1.56 -12.71
C VAL A 21 19.39 -1.28 -11.22
N ASP A 22 20.43 -0.51 -10.87
CA ASP A 22 20.73 -0.19 -9.48
C ASP A 22 19.66 0.75 -8.92
N PHE A 23 19.28 1.77 -9.70
CA PHE A 23 18.20 2.69 -9.33
C PHE A 23 16.84 1.97 -9.28
N ARG A 24 16.57 1.03 -10.18
CA ARG A 24 15.37 0.20 -10.12
C ARG A 24 15.27 -0.58 -8.81
N ASN A 25 16.35 -1.24 -8.41
CA ASN A 25 16.36 -1.98 -7.15
C ASN A 25 16.15 -1.05 -5.95
N GLN A 26 16.79 0.12 -5.93
CA GLN A 26 16.56 1.13 -4.89
C GLN A 26 15.11 1.64 -4.86
N LEU A 27 14.49 1.82 -6.01
CA LEU A 27 13.10 2.26 -6.12
C LEU A 27 12.14 1.19 -5.60
N LEU A 28 12.38 -0.08 -5.95
CA LEU A 28 11.63 -1.22 -5.43
C LEU A 28 11.79 -1.37 -3.91
N ASP A 29 13.01 -1.18 -3.38
CA ASP A 29 13.28 -1.15 -1.92
C ASP A 29 12.49 -0.04 -1.23
N ALA A 30 12.49 1.17 -1.81
CA ALA A 30 11.74 2.29 -1.25
C ALA A 30 10.23 2.03 -1.23
N ILE A 31 9.69 1.39 -2.27
CA ILE A 31 8.27 1.00 -2.34
C ILE A 31 7.96 -0.07 -1.29
N GLU A 32 8.80 -1.10 -1.17
CA GLU A 32 8.65 -2.17 -0.17
C GLU A 32 8.59 -1.59 1.24
N ILE A 33 9.60 -0.78 1.61
CA ILE A 33 9.68 -0.11 2.92
C ILE A 33 8.44 0.75 3.17
N ALA A 34 8.02 1.55 2.18
CA ALA A 34 6.86 2.41 2.33
C ALA A 34 5.56 1.63 2.59
N VAL A 35 5.39 0.48 1.93
CA VAL A 35 4.21 -0.39 2.11
C VAL A 35 4.25 -1.11 3.46
N GLU A 36 5.42 -1.58 3.92
CA GLU A 36 5.58 -2.19 5.25
C GLU A 36 5.35 -1.18 6.39
N GLU A 37 5.86 0.04 6.24
CA GLU A 37 5.61 1.15 7.18
C GLU A 37 4.12 1.52 7.22
N LEU A 38 3.47 1.59 6.05
CA LEU A 38 2.04 1.81 5.95
C LEU A 38 1.29 0.72 6.71
N GLU A 39 1.58 -0.56 6.45
CA GLU A 39 0.90 -1.68 7.11
C GLU A 39 1.03 -1.58 8.63
N THR A 40 2.25 -1.41 9.11
CA THR A 40 2.54 -1.32 10.54
C THR A 40 1.82 -0.15 11.20
N THR A 41 1.91 1.05 10.61
CA THR A 41 1.39 2.28 11.22
C THR A 41 -0.14 2.32 11.15
N TYR A 42 -0.72 1.86 10.04
CA TYR A 42 -2.17 1.85 9.83
C TYR A 42 -2.85 0.83 10.75
N LEU A 43 -2.33 -0.39 10.85
CA LEU A 43 -2.89 -1.43 11.73
C LEU A 43 -2.78 -1.04 13.20
N LYS A 44 -1.62 -0.56 13.65
CA LYS A 44 -1.45 -0.05 15.03
C LYS A 44 -2.38 1.12 15.31
N GLY A 45 -2.59 2.00 14.33
CA GLY A 45 -3.53 3.10 14.44
C GLY A 45 -4.97 2.60 14.65
N ILE A 46 -5.38 1.57 13.90
CA ILE A 46 -6.70 0.95 14.06
C ILE A 46 -6.83 0.29 15.44
N GLU A 47 -5.88 -0.54 15.84
CA GLU A 47 -5.89 -1.27 17.11
C GLU A 47 -5.97 -0.32 18.32
N ASN A 48 -5.23 0.79 18.27
CA ASN A 48 -5.22 1.79 19.33
C ASN A 48 -6.31 2.84 19.20
N LYS A 49 -7.18 2.75 18.18
CA LYS A 49 -8.18 3.79 17.83
C LYS A 49 -7.55 5.19 17.69
N ASP A 50 -6.31 5.24 17.23
CA ASP A 50 -5.54 6.46 17.02
C ASP A 50 -5.76 7.01 15.62
N SER A 51 -6.75 7.91 15.50
CA SER A 51 -7.09 8.58 14.25
C SER A 51 -5.91 9.39 13.67
N ASN A 52 -4.99 9.89 14.49
CA ASN A 52 -3.84 10.65 14.02
C ASN A 52 -2.83 9.73 13.33
N SER A 53 -2.51 8.58 13.94
CA SER A 53 -1.64 7.57 13.31
C SER A 53 -2.22 7.09 11.97
N ILE A 54 -3.53 6.82 11.91
CA ILE A 54 -4.19 6.39 10.68
C ILE A 54 -4.14 7.49 9.60
N LYS A 55 -4.41 8.74 9.98
CA LYS A 55 -4.33 9.90 9.06
C LYS A 55 -2.91 10.12 8.54
N LEU A 56 -1.90 10.01 9.40
CA LEU A 56 -0.49 10.16 9.05
C LEU A 56 -0.03 9.07 8.09
N ALA A 57 -0.36 7.81 8.38
CA ALA A 57 -0.02 6.67 7.51
C ALA A 57 -0.58 6.88 6.09
N ARG A 58 -1.86 7.24 5.98
CA ARG A 58 -2.52 7.54 4.70
C ARG A 58 -1.90 8.73 3.97
N HIS A 59 -1.52 9.79 4.69
CA HIS A 59 -0.92 10.98 4.06
C HIS A 59 0.47 10.67 3.50
N LYS A 60 1.29 9.92 4.23
CA LYS A 60 2.65 9.55 3.83
C LYS A 60 2.68 8.67 2.58
N ILE A 61 1.81 7.65 2.52
CA ILE A 61 1.81 6.70 1.39
C ILE A 61 1.14 7.25 0.13
N LYS A 62 0.26 8.25 0.25
CA LYS A 62 -0.52 8.81 -0.87
C LYS A 62 0.28 9.08 -2.17
N PRO A 63 1.47 9.72 -2.13
CA PRO A 63 2.28 9.88 -3.34
C PRO A 63 2.67 8.54 -3.98
N THR A 64 3.14 7.57 -3.19
CA THR A 64 3.50 6.21 -3.64
C THR A 64 2.30 5.53 -4.31
N LEU A 65 1.11 5.64 -3.70
CA LEU A 65 -0.10 5.02 -4.24
C LEU A 65 -0.45 5.52 -5.64
N GLY A 66 -0.40 6.84 -5.83
CA GLY A 66 -0.75 7.47 -7.09
C GLY A 66 0.33 7.28 -8.16
N LEU A 67 1.60 7.35 -7.76
CA LEU A 67 2.73 7.27 -8.70
C LEU A 67 2.87 5.87 -9.31
N PHE A 68 2.67 4.81 -8.51
CA PHE A 68 2.87 3.43 -8.95
C PHE A 68 1.56 2.66 -9.15
N GLY A 69 0.42 3.34 -9.22
CA GLY A 69 -0.85 2.69 -9.58
C GLY A 69 -1.36 1.66 -8.56
N LEU A 70 -1.15 1.87 -7.25
CA LEU A 70 -1.62 0.96 -6.19
C LEU A 70 -3.13 1.16 -5.94
N HIS A 71 -3.95 0.96 -6.98
CA HIS A 71 -5.38 1.30 -6.99
C HIS A 71 -6.18 0.53 -5.94
N ARG A 72 -5.92 -0.78 -5.82
CA ARG A 72 -6.60 -1.62 -4.82
C ARG A 72 -6.34 -1.13 -3.39
N LEU A 73 -5.08 -0.86 -3.06
CA LEU A 73 -4.69 -0.35 -1.75
C LEU A 73 -5.26 1.06 -1.50
N SER A 74 -5.28 1.91 -2.53
CA SER A 74 -5.89 3.24 -2.48
C SER A 74 -7.38 3.21 -2.15
N ASN A 75 -8.11 2.28 -2.78
CA ASN A 75 -9.55 2.10 -2.53
C ASN A 75 -9.78 1.64 -1.10
N ILE A 76 -9.05 0.64 -0.63
CA ILE A 76 -9.17 0.15 0.75
C ILE A 76 -8.90 1.29 1.75
N LEU A 77 -7.81 2.04 1.61
CA LEU A 77 -7.52 3.17 2.49
C LEU A 77 -8.58 4.28 2.45
N SER A 78 -9.29 4.43 1.34
CA SER A 78 -10.42 5.36 1.19
C SER A 78 -11.67 4.85 1.89
N GLU A 79 -11.97 3.55 1.81
CA GLU A 79 -13.06 2.93 2.58
C GLU A 79 -12.79 2.98 4.08
N GLY A 80 -11.55 2.69 4.49
CA GLY A 80 -11.13 2.81 5.89
C GLY A 80 -11.32 4.23 6.44
N LYS A 81 -11.12 5.26 5.61
CA LYS A 81 -11.45 6.65 5.98
C LYS A 81 -12.94 6.82 6.27
N LYS A 82 -13.83 6.31 5.41
CA LYS A 82 -15.29 6.42 5.57
C LYS A 82 -15.76 5.69 6.84
N ILE A 83 -15.26 4.47 7.07
CA ILE A 83 -15.58 3.68 8.28
C ILE A 83 -15.27 4.47 9.55
N MET A 84 -14.15 5.20 9.57
CA MET A 84 -13.78 6.04 10.71
C MET A 84 -14.66 7.29 10.85
N GLU A 85 -15.04 7.92 9.74
CA GLU A 85 -15.86 9.14 9.73
C GLU A 85 -17.33 8.86 10.12
N GLU A 86 -17.85 7.68 9.77
CA GLU A 86 -19.22 7.25 10.04
C GLU A 86 -19.43 6.69 11.46
N GLY A 87 -18.36 6.52 12.24
CA GLY A 87 -18.44 5.99 13.62
C GLY A 87 -18.81 4.50 13.71
N ASN A 88 -18.92 3.79 12.58
CA ASN A 88 -19.22 2.35 12.50
C ASN A 88 -17.97 1.48 12.78
N PHE A 89 -17.26 1.82 13.84
CA PHE A 89 -15.93 1.29 14.13
C PHE A 89 -15.91 -0.21 14.45
N ASN A 90 -17.03 -0.83 14.83
CA ASN A 90 -17.02 -2.18 15.40
C ASN A 90 -17.53 -3.28 14.47
N SER A 91 -18.42 -2.98 13.51
CA SER A 91 -19.06 -4.03 12.68
C SER A 91 -18.28 -4.37 11.40
N CYS A 92 -17.51 -3.43 10.85
CA CYS A 92 -16.83 -3.59 9.56
C CYS A 92 -15.29 -3.62 9.64
N LEU A 93 -14.74 -3.45 10.84
CA LEU A 93 -13.30 -3.20 11.03
C LEU A 93 -12.44 -4.43 10.80
N GLU A 94 -12.86 -5.60 11.28
CA GLU A 94 -12.11 -6.84 11.09
C GLU A 94 -11.98 -7.19 9.60
N GLY A 95 -13.08 -7.12 8.85
CA GLY A 95 -13.07 -7.32 7.40
C GLY A 95 -12.19 -6.29 6.69
N HIS A 96 -12.28 -5.01 7.08
CA HIS A 96 -11.42 -3.96 6.54
C HIS A 96 -9.93 -4.22 6.80
N MET A 97 -9.57 -4.65 8.02
CA MET A 97 -8.18 -4.99 8.36
C MET A 97 -7.68 -6.20 7.56
N GLU A 98 -8.52 -7.21 7.36
CA GLU A 98 -8.17 -8.38 6.56
C GLU A 98 -7.95 -8.00 5.08
N ASP A 99 -8.85 -7.22 4.49
CA ASP A 99 -8.73 -6.77 3.11
C ASP A 99 -7.49 -5.88 2.92
N PHE A 100 -7.23 -5.01 3.88
CA PHE A 100 -6.02 -4.19 3.91
C PHE A 100 -4.76 -5.04 3.94
N LYS A 101 -4.65 -6.01 4.86
CA LYS A 101 -3.51 -6.95 4.93
C LYS A 101 -3.36 -7.74 3.63
N LYS A 102 -4.45 -8.21 3.02
CA LYS A 102 -4.39 -8.92 1.74
C LYS A 102 -3.87 -8.03 0.62
N ALA A 103 -4.20 -6.74 0.63
CA ALA A 103 -3.73 -5.80 -0.37
C ALA A 103 -2.26 -5.41 -0.19
N THR A 104 -1.80 -5.14 1.04
CA THR A 104 -0.39 -4.85 1.31
C THR A 104 0.48 -6.05 0.96
N ASN A 105 0.11 -7.26 1.41
CA ASN A 105 0.84 -8.48 1.08
C ASN A 105 0.88 -8.76 -0.43
N ALA A 106 -0.19 -8.47 -1.17
CA ALA A 106 -0.20 -8.63 -2.62
C ALA A 106 0.78 -7.67 -3.32
N VAL A 107 0.85 -6.41 -2.88
CA VAL A 107 1.84 -5.44 -3.40
C VAL A 107 3.26 -5.89 -3.07
N LEU A 108 3.53 -6.27 -1.82
CA LEU A 108 4.85 -6.72 -1.38
C LEU A 108 5.30 -7.96 -2.14
N LYS A 109 4.38 -8.90 -2.38
CA LYS A 109 4.64 -10.09 -3.19
C LYS A 109 5.01 -9.70 -4.63
N ASP A 110 4.21 -8.84 -5.27
CA ASP A 110 4.48 -8.37 -6.62
C ASP A 110 5.86 -7.70 -6.72
N VAL A 111 6.20 -6.81 -5.79
CA VAL A 111 7.51 -6.12 -5.73
C VAL A 111 8.68 -7.10 -5.59
N ARG A 112 8.56 -8.08 -4.68
CA ARG A 112 9.60 -9.10 -4.46
C ARG A 112 9.78 -10.00 -5.68
N GLU A 113 8.68 -10.43 -6.27
CA GLU A 113 8.69 -11.30 -7.45
C GLU A 113 9.14 -10.60 -8.74
N TYR A 114 9.11 -9.27 -8.78
CA TYR A 114 9.60 -8.48 -9.92
C TYR A 114 11.13 -8.30 -9.91
N ARG A 115 11.77 -8.44 -8.75
CA ARG A 115 13.23 -8.42 -8.63
C ARG A 115 13.91 -9.69 -9.16
N GLU A 116 13.17 -10.80 -9.20
CA GLU A 116 13.65 -12.14 -9.60
C GLU A 116 13.62 -12.33 -11.12
#